data_AF-A0A9D3RYT9-F1
#
_entry.id   AF-A0A9D3RYT9-F1
#
_cell.length_a   1.000
_cell.length_b   1.000
_cell.length_c   1.000
_cell.angle_alpha   90.00
_cell.angle_beta   90.00
_cell.angle_gamma   90.00
#
_symmetry.space_group_name_H-M   'P 1'
#
loop_
_entity.id
_entity.type
_entity.pdbx_description
1 polymer ?
#
loop_
_entity_poly.entity_id
_entity_poly.type
_entity_poly.pdbx_seq_one_letter_code
_entity_poly.pdbx_strand_id
1 'polypeptide(L)'
;MFMAYKDLHMLRDCELYQAFQTCKDIGAVARVHAENGELVAEGAKEALDLGISGPEGIEISRPEELEAEATHRAITIANRAHCPLYLVNVSSMSAGDVVSSAKMQGKVVHAETTTAHAVLNGLHYYHQDWAHAAAYVTVPPLRLDPNTPNYLMSLLGNDTLNVVSSDHRPFTTKQKAMGKEDFTKIPHGVPGIQDRMSVMWERGVVGGKMDENRFVAVTSSNAAKIYNLYPRKGRIIPGADADVVVWDPDATRTISAATQVQGGDINLYETLRCHGVPLVTVSRGRVVCENGVFMCAEGSGKFYPLRTFPDFLYKKMVQREKCQALKGVERAPYVGDVAIVHNSGKKEAGPPDGDTPTRPCTRHGGMRDLHESSFSLSGNQVDDHIPKRSSARILAPPGGRSSGIW
;
A
#
# COMPACT_ATOMS: atom_id res chain seq x y z
N MET A 1 2.09 2.79 2.72
CA MET A 1 1.06 3.85 2.75
C MET A 1 -0.29 3.22 2.46
N PHE A 2 -1.38 3.79 3.00
CA PHE A 2 -2.73 3.28 2.82
C PHE A 2 -3.61 4.35 2.19
N MET A 3 -4.41 3.95 1.19
CA MET A 3 -5.49 4.76 0.63
C MET A 3 -6.86 4.41 1.22
N ALA A 4 -6.90 3.32 2.00
CA ALA A 4 -8.04 2.88 2.81
C ALA A 4 -7.77 3.06 4.30
N TYR A 5 -8.72 2.60 5.14
CA TYR A 5 -8.72 2.80 6.58
C TYR A 5 -8.85 4.29 6.95
N LYS A 6 -9.97 4.89 6.53
CA LYS A 6 -10.36 6.25 6.90
C LYS A 6 -10.24 6.45 8.41
N ASP A 7 -9.76 7.62 8.81
CA ASP A 7 -9.52 8.03 10.21
C ASP A 7 -8.47 7.22 11.00
N LEU A 8 -7.82 6.23 10.39
CA LEU A 8 -6.81 5.38 11.05
C LEU A 8 -5.44 5.41 10.36
N HIS A 9 -5.39 5.09 9.06
CA HIS A 9 -4.13 5.00 8.32
C HIS A 9 -4.16 5.69 6.95
N MET A 10 -5.34 6.12 6.50
CA MET A 10 -5.56 6.70 5.18
C MET A 10 -4.78 8.01 5.01
N LEU A 11 -4.05 8.12 3.89
CA LEU A 11 -3.46 9.38 3.42
C LEU A 11 -4.30 9.96 2.29
N ARG A 12 -4.47 11.29 2.31
CA ARG A 12 -5.10 12.05 1.22
C ARG A 12 -4.12 12.22 0.06
N ASP A 13 -4.62 12.58 -1.11
CA ASP A 13 -3.81 12.70 -2.34
C ASP A 13 -2.63 13.67 -2.20
N CYS A 14 -2.82 14.80 -1.52
CA CYS A 14 -1.74 15.76 -1.27
C CYS A 14 -0.64 15.16 -0.39
N GLU A 15 -1.00 14.37 0.62
CA GLU A 15 -0.07 13.68 1.52
C GLU A 15 0.66 12.55 0.78
N LEU A 16 -0.05 11.79 -0.06
CA LEU A 16 0.55 10.78 -0.94
C LEU A 16 1.57 11.39 -1.90
N TYR A 17 1.24 12.53 -2.51
CA TYR A 17 2.16 13.21 -3.42
C TYR A 17 3.46 13.63 -2.70
N GLN A 18 3.35 14.26 -1.53
CA GLN A 18 4.52 14.65 -0.72
C GLN A 18 5.32 13.44 -0.22
N ALA A 19 4.63 12.38 0.20
CA ALA A 19 5.28 11.13 0.61
C ALA A 19 6.04 10.47 -0.55
N PHE A 20 5.47 10.45 -1.76
CA PHE A 20 6.14 9.90 -2.94
C PHE A 20 7.34 10.74 -3.37
N GLN A 21 7.25 12.07 -3.31
CA GLN A 21 8.41 12.94 -3.55
C GLN A 21 9.53 12.63 -2.54
N THR A 22 9.19 12.53 -1.25
CA THR A 22 10.15 12.16 -0.20
C THR A 22 10.76 10.78 -0.44
N CYS A 23 9.96 9.77 -0.80
CA CYS A 23 10.44 8.44 -1.14
C CYS A 23 11.41 8.46 -2.33
N LYS A 24 11.12 9.24 -3.37
CA LYS A 24 12.03 9.43 -4.51
C LYS A 24 13.35 10.04 -4.05
N ASP A 25 13.31 11.12 -3.27
CA ASP A 25 14.50 11.87 -2.85
C ASP A 25 15.45 11.04 -1.99
N ILE A 26 14.91 10.16 -1.15
CA ILE A 26 15.70 9.23 -0.32
C ILE A 26 15.97 7.88 -0.99
N GLY A 27 15.45 7.64 -2.20
CA GLY A 27 15.65 6.40 -2.93
C GLY A 27 14.92 5.18 -2.36
N ALA A 28 13.77 5.37 -1.69
CA ALA A 28 12.98 4.32 -1.06
C ALA A 28 11.96 3.67 -2.03
N VAL A 29 11.34 2.57 -1.59
CA VAL A 29 10.26 1.89 -2.32
C VAL A 29 8.91 2.30 -1.73
N ALA A 30 8.08 3.00 -2.50
CA ALA A 30 6.76 3.43 -2.07
C ALA A 30 5.74 2.29 -2.19
N ARG A 31 5.47 1.59 -1.08
CA ARG A 31 4.44 0.53 -1.02
C ARG A 31 3.05 1.12 -0.72
N VAL A 32 2.04 0.76 -1.52
CA VAL A 32 0.68 1.32 -1.39
C VAL A 32 -0.38 0.23 -1.38
N HIS A 33 -1.19 0.23 -0.32
CA HIS A 33 -2.49 -0.46 -0.28
C HIS A 33 -3.54 0.44 -0.92
N ALA A 34 -4.08 0.02 -2.06
CA ALA A 34 -4.86 0.87 -2.95
C ALA A 34 -6.33 0.42 -3.02
N GLU A 35 -7.14 0.88 -2.07
CA GLU A 35 -8.61 0.87 -2.11
C GLU A 35 -9.08 2.29 -1.79
N ASN A 36 -10.20 2.75 -2.35
CA ASN A 36 -10.76 4.07 -2.02
C ASN A 36 -11.37 4.08 -0.61
N GLY A 37 -10.65 4.60 0.37
CA GLY A 37 -11.04 4.55 1.78
C GLY A 37 -12.34 5.28 2.15
N GLU A 38 -12.71 6.32 1.41
CA GLU A 38 -13.98 7.01 1.62
C GLU A 38 -15.15 6.13 1.20
N LEU A 39 -15.07 5.55 0.00
CA LEU A 39 -16.10 4.65 -0.52
C LEU A 39 -16.17 3.33 0.26
N VAL A 40 -15.04 2.80 0.73
CA VAL A 40 -15.02 1.63 1.64
C VAL A 40 -15.79 1.94 2.94
N ALA A 41 -15.63 3.14 3.50
CA ALA A 41 -16.29 3.52 4.74
C ALA A 41 -17.82 3.66 4.55
N GLU A 42 -18.26 4.33 3.48
CA GLU A 42 -19.68 4.46 3.17
C GLU A 42 -20.30 3.10 2.79
N GLY A 43 -19.62 2.29 1.96
CA GLY A 43 -20.11 0.96 1.58
C GLY A 43 -20.22 0.00 2.76
N ALA A 44 -19.32 0.09 3.75
CA ALA A 44 -19.42 -0.70 4.98
C ALA A 44 -20.61 -0.29 5.84
N LYS A 45 -20.85 1.02 5.96
CA LYS A 45 -22.03 1.56 6.65
C LYS A 45 -23.32 1.15 5.96
N GLU A 46 -23.39 1.28 4.64
CA GLU A 46 -24.56 0.89 3.84
C GLU A 46 -24.89 -0.60 3.98
N ALA A 47 -23.88 -1.48 3.90
CA ALA A 47 -24.08 -2.91 4.10
C ALA A 47 -24.67 -3.23 5.49
N LEU A 48 -24.15 -2.60 6.55
CA LEU A 48 -24.68 -2.76 7.91
C LEU A 48 -26.10 -2.19 8.06
N ASP A 49 -26.40 -1.04 7.46
CA ASP A 49 -27.73 -0.41 7.47
C ASP A 49 -28.77 -1.30 6.75
N LEU A 50 -28.35 -2.07 5.76
CA LEU A 50 -29.15 -3.10 5.08
C LEU A 50 -29.29 -4.41 5.89
N GLY A 51 -28.68 -4.49 7.07
CA GLY A 51 -28.70 -5.68 7.93
C GLY A 51 -27.71 -6.78 7.52
N ILE A 52 -26.77 -6.49 6.61
CA ILE A 52 -25.72 -7.41 6.20
C ILE A 52 -24.55 -7.28 7.17
N SER A 53 -24.55 -8.12 8.20
CA SER A 53 -23.52 -8.15 9.24
C SER A 53 -22.55 -9.34 9.16
N GLY A 54 -22.81 -10.29 8.26
CA GLY A 54 -21.98 -11.47 8.05
C GLY A 54 -20.70 -11.19 7.26
N PRO A 55 -19.75 -12.14 7.20
CA PRO A 55 -18.47 -11.97 6.52
C PRO A 55 -18.57 -11.57 5.04
N GLU A 56 -19.64 -11.95 4.34
CA GLU A 56 -19.96 -11.51 2.97
C GLU A 56 -20.03 -9.99 2.81
N GLY A 57 -20.35 -9.26 3.90
CA GLY A 57 -20.30 -7.81 3.93
C GLY A 57 -18.92 -7.24 3.57
N ILE A 58 -17.82 -7.98 3.82
CA ILE A 58 -16.47 -7.52 3.44
C ILE A 58 -16.26 -7.48 1.93
N GLU A 59 -16.98 -8.28 1.15
CA GLU A 59 -16.86 -8.26 -0.32
C GLU A 59 -17.81 -7.20 -0.90
N ILE A 60 -19.06 -7.19 -0.42
CA ILE A 60 -20.11 -6.26 -0.84
C ILE A 60 -19.74 -4.80 -0.58
N SER A 61 -19.16 -4.49 0.59
CA SER A 61 -18.83 -3.10 0.99
C SER A 61 -17.68 -2.47 0.20
N ARG A 62 -16.96 -3.26 -0.61
CA ARG A 62 -15.72 -2.85 -1.25
C ARG A 62 -15.47 -3.61 -2.57
N PRO A 63 -16.38 -3.43 -3.56
CA PRO A 63 -16.26 -4.09 -4.85
C PRO A 63 -14.97 -3.69 -5.56
N GLU A 64 -14.56 -4.48 -6.56
CA GLU A 64 -13.23 -4.35 -7.16
C GLU A 64 -12.94 -2.99 -7.85
N GLU A 65 -13.98 -2.25 -8.25
CA GLU A 65 -13.83 -0.91 -8.80
C GLU A 65 -13.18 0.09 -7.83
N LEU A 66 -13.38 -0.07 -6.51
CA LEU A 66 -12.73 0.77 -5.49
C LEU A 66 -11.23 0.50 -5.41
N GLU A 67 -10.79 -0.74 -5.69
CA GLU A 67 -9.37 -1.09 -5.79
C GLU A 67 -8.78 -0.55 -7.10
N ALA A 68 -9.50 -0.70 -8.22
CA ALA A 68 -9.06 -0.23 -9.53
C ALA A 68 -8.91 1.30 -9.58
N GLU A 69 -9.87 2.05 -9.04
CA GLU A 69 -9.83 3.52 -8.95
C GLU A 69 -8.60 3.97 -8.16
N ALA A 70 -8.44 3.47 -6.94
CA ALA A 70 -7.33 3.84 -6.07
C ALA A 70 -5.97 3.42 -6.66
N THR A 71 -5.91 2.27 -7.32
CA THR A 71 -4.72 1.81 -8.05
C THR A 71 -4.35 2.79 -9.17
N HIS A 72 -5.34 3.19 -9.98
CA HIS A 72 -5.15 4.16 -11.06
C HIS A 72 -4.69 5.53 -10.52
N ARG A 73 -5.30 6.00 -9.44
CA ARG A 73 -4.95 7.26 -8.77
C ARG A 73 -3.54 7.22 -8.18
N ALA A 74 -3.17 6.16 -7.46
CA ALA A 74 -1.82 5.98 -6.92
C ALA A 74 -0.75 6.02 -8.02
N ILE A 75 -0.97 5.29 -9.11
CA ILE A 75 -0.07 5.28 -10.28
C ILE A 75 0.06 6.68 -10.88
N THR A 76 -1.04 7.41 -10.99
CA THR A 76 -1.05 8.77 -11.54
C THR A 76 -0.24 9.73 -10.67
N ILE A 77 -0.47 9.72 -9.35
CA ILE A 77 0.26 10.57 -8.39
C ILE A 77 1.75 10.19 -8.40
N ALA A 78 2.10 8.90 -8.34
CA ALA A 78 3.49 8.44 -8.35
C ALA A 78 4.22 8.83 -9.66
N ASN A 79 3.54 8.74 -10.80
CA ASN A 79 4.09 9.16 -12.08
C ASN A 79 4.32 10.68 -12.15
N ARG A 80 3.45 11.49 -11.53
CA ARG A 80 3.66 12.94 -11.40
C ARG A 80 4.78 13.29 -10.43
N ALA A 81 4.93 12.52 -9.35
CA ALA A 81 6.00 12.68 -8.35
C ALA A 81 7.35 12.09 -8.81
N HIS A 82 7.40 11.43 -9.98
CA HIS A 82 8.58 10.69 -10.46
C HIS A 82 9.11 9.69 -9.42
N CYS A 83 8.21 8.95 -8.76
CA CYS A 83 8.55 7.91 -7.78
C CYS A 83 8.21 6.52 -8.33
N PRO A 84 9.09 5.51 -8.20
CA PRO A 84 8.73 4.11 -8.40
C PRO A 84 7.62 3.70 -7.42
N LEU A 85 6.56 3.08 -7.93
CA LEU A 85 5.42 2.62 -7.13
C LEU A 85 5.43 1.09 -6.98
N TYR A 86 5.10 0.61 -5.78
CA TYR A 86 4.87 -0.81 -5.50
C TYR A 86 3.46 -1.01 -4.94
N LEU A 87 2.55 -1.57 -5.71
CA LEU A 87 1.20 -1.90 -5.26
C LEU A 87 1.23 -3.22 -4.50
N VAL A 88 0.63 -3.26 -3.31
CA VAL A 88 0.52 -4.48 -2.50
C VAL A 88 -0.87 -5.08 -2.64
N ASN A 89 -0.95 -6.39 -2.45
CA ASN A 89 -2.21 -7.14 -2.34
C ASN A 89 -3.19 -6.94 -3.51
N VAL A 90 -2.69 -6.86 -4.75
CA VAL A 90 -3.57 -6.79 -5.93
C VAL A 90 -4.47 -8.01 -5.95
N SER A 91 -5.78 -7.79 -5.86
CA SER A 91 -6.79 -8.81 -5.61
C SER A 91 -7.75 -9.06 -6.76
N SER A 92 -7.88 -8.11 -7.69
CA SER A 92 -8.89 -8.11 -8.74
C SER A 92 -8.32 -8.05 -10.15
N MET A 93 -9.13 -8.48 -11.12
CA MET A 93 -8.79 -8.37 -12.53
C MET A 93 -8.71 -6.91 -12.96
N SER A 94 -9.67 -6.08 -12.53
CA SER A 94 -9.71 -4.64 -12.82
C SER A 94 -8.44 -3.90 -12.35
N ALA A 95 -7.98 -4.14 -11.12
CA ALA A 95 -6.71 -3.54 -10.66
C ALA A 95 -5.50 -4.08 -11.45
N GLY A 96 -5.50 -5.36 -11.81
CA GLY A 96 -4.52 -5.98 -12.70
C GLY A 96 -4.43 -5.29 -14.08
N ASP A 97 -5.57 -4.95 -14.68
CA ASP A 97 -5.66 -4.25 -15.98
C ASP A 97 -5.11 -2.83 -15.91
N VAL A 98 -5.38 -2.14 -14.80
CA VAL A 98 -4.81 -0.81 -14.56
C VAL A 98 -3.29 -0.88 -14.46
N VAL A 99 -2.73 -1.89 -13.76
CA VAL A 99 -1.29 -2.12 -13.68
C VAL A 99 -0.69 -2.44 -15.04
N SER A 100 -1.33 -3.33 -15.80
CA SER A 100 -0.91 -3.71 -17.16
C SER A 100 -0.86 -2.47 -18.07
N SER A 101 -1.94 -1.69 -18.10
CA SER A 101 -2.04 -0.46 -18.90
C SER A 101 -0.98 0.57 -18.52
N ALA A 102 -0.71 0.75 -17.23
CA ALA A 102 0.34 1.63 -16.76
C ALA A 102 1.74 1.18 -17.18
N LYS A 103 2.02 -0.13 -17.14
CA LYS A 103 3.28 -0.71 -17.62
C LYS A 103 3.45 -0.54 -19.13
N MET A 104 2.39 -0.73 -19.92
CA MET A 104 2.41 -0.48 -21.37
C MET A 104 2.74 0.97 -21.71
N GLN A 105 2.32 1.93 -20.88
CA GLN A 105 2.66 3.35 -21.01
C GLN A 105 4.09 3.69 -20.50
N GLY A 106 4.87 2.71 -20.08
CA GLY A 106 6.22 2.90 -19.55
C GLY A 106 6.27 3.55 -18.16
N LYS A 107 5.15 3.57 -17.41
CA LYS A 107 5.15 4.02 -16.00
C LYS A 107 5.94 3.04 -15.15
N VAL A 108 6.61 3.55 -14.11
CA VAL A 108 7.43 2.73 -13.21
C VAL A 108 6.58 2.22 -12.06
N VAL A 109 5.81 1.16 -12.36
CA VAL A 109 4.95 0.47 -11.40
C VAL A 109 5.38 -1.00 -11.29
N HIS A 110 5.45 -1.48 -10.06
CA HIS A 110 5.58 -2.87 -9.70
C HIS A 110 4.39 -3.26 -8.84
N ALA A 111 4.03 -4.53 -8.86
CA ALA A 111 2.85 -5.00 -8.15
C ALA A 111 3.08 -6.37 -7.54
N GLU A 112 2.47 -6.57 -6.38
CA GLU A 112 2.45 -7.79 -5.60
C GLU A 112 1.00 -8.26 -5.46
N THR A 113 0.79 -9.57 -5.58
CA THR A 113 -0.44 -10.21 -5.14
C THR A 113 -0.12 -11.20 -4.01
N THR A 114 -1.14 -11.71 -3.34
CA THR A 114 -0.97 -12.71 -2.29
C THR A 114 -1.28 -14.10 -2.81
N THR A 115 -0.81 -15.12 -2.10
CA THR A 115 -1.15 -16.53 -2.39
C THR A 115 -2.66 -16.74 -2.38
N ALA A 116 -3.37 -16.10 -1.45
CA ALA A 116 -4.81 -16.22 -1.33
C ALA A 116 -5.53 -15.64 -2.56
N HIS A 117 -5.19 -14.42 -2.98
CA HIS A 117 -5.80 -13.80 -4.17
C HIS A 117 -5.49 -14.55 -5.47
N ALA A 118 -4.28 -15.10 -5.60
CA ALA A 118 -3.86 -15.81 -6.81
C ALA A 118 -4.47 -17.23 -6.93
N VAL A 119 -5.12 -17.76 -5.89
CA VAL A 119 -5.58 -19.17 -5.86
C VAL A 119 -7.02 -19.35 -5.37
N LEU A 120 -7.55 -18.46 -4.54
CA LEU A 120 -8.88 -18.56 -3.93
C LEU A 120 -9.81 -17.46 -4.43
N ASN A 121 -11.11 -17.71 -4.39
CA ASN A 121 -12.15 -16.73 -4.73
C ASN A 121 -13.05 -16.41 -3.52
N GLY A 122 -13.87 -15.39 -3.67
CA GLY A 122 -14.74 -14.84 -2.62
C GLY A 122 -15.93 -15.70 -2.24
N LEU A 123 -16.17 -16.84 -2.91
CA LEU A 123 -17.30 -17.72 -2.57
C LEU A 123 -17.21 -18.25 -1.14
N HIS A 124 -16.01 -18.32 -0.56
CA HIS A 124 -15.81 -18.69 0.84
C HIS A 124 -16.51 -17.74 1.83
N TYR A 125 -16.74 -16.48 1.47
CA TYR A 125 -17.48 -15.54 2.32
C TYR A 125 -18.96 -15.88 2.46
N TYR A 126 -19.53 -16.61 1.50
CA TYR A 126 -20.93 -17.03 1.47
C TYR A 126 -21.13 -18.45 2.03
N HIS A 127 -20.10 -19.01 2.67
CA HIS A 127 -20.20 -20.31 3.31
C HIS A 127 -21.17 -20.25 4.50
N GLN A 128 -22.00 -21.30 4.66
CA GLN A 128 -23.05 -21.34 5.70
C GLN A 128 -22.48 -21.35 7.12
N ASP A 129 -21.31 -21.94 7.32
CA ASP A 129 -20.56 -21.81 8.57
C ASP A 129 -19.83 -20.46 8.63
N TRP A 130 -20.23 -19.64 9.60
CA TRP A 130 -19.66 -18.32 9.87
C TRP A 130 -18.15 -18.41 10.17
N ALA A 131 -17.69 -19.43 10.90
CA ALA A 131 -16.28 -19.54 11.27
C ALA A 131 -15.40 -19.77 10.03
N HIS A 132 -15.85 -20.65 9.12
CA HIS A 132 -15.25 -20.80 7.81
C HIS A 132 -15.22 -19.46 7.06
N ALA A 133 -16.36 -18.79 6.90
CA ALA A 133 -16.43 -17.55 6.12
C ALA A 133 -15.54 -16.44 6.69
N ALA A 134 -15.53 -16.26 8.02
CA ALA A 134 -14.72 -15.27 8.71
C ALA A 134 -13.21 -15.53 8.58
N ALA A 135 -12.78 -16.80 8.41
CA ALA A 135 -11.37 -17.15 8.25
C ALA A 135 -10.72 -16.53 7.01
N TYR A 136 -11.49 -16.29 5.94
CA TYR A 136 -11.02 -15.73 4.67
C TYR A 136 -11.04 -14.19 4.65
N VAL A 137 -11.54 -13.54 5.72
CA VAL A 137 -11.66 -12.08 5.78
C VAL A 137 -10.28 -11.43 5.78
N THR A 138 -9.97 -10.76 4.69
CA THR A 138 -8.75 -9.97 4.44
C THR A 138 -9.09 -8.79 3.53
N VAL A 139 -8.13 -7.88 3.33
CA VAL A 139 -8.33 -6.71 2.47
C VAL A 139 -7.14 -6.46 1.52
N PRO A 140 -7.38 -6.08 0.25
CA PRO A 140 -8.70 -6.14 -0.42
C PRO A 140 -9.28 -7.58 -0.37
N PRO A 141 -10.60 -7.77 -0.49
CA PRO A 141 -11.21 -9.07 -0.27
C PRO A 141 -10.94 -10.01 -1.45
N LEU A 142 -11.09 -11.32 -1.23
CA LEU A 142 -11.16 -12.29 -2.33
C LEU A 142 -12.37 -11.95 -3.23
N ARG A 143 -12.20 -12.01 -4.54
CA ARG A 143 -13.24 -11.59 -5.50
C ARG A 143 -14.17 -12.75 -5.86
N LEU A 144 -15.46 -12.48 -6.02
CA LEU A 144 -16.44 -13.51 -6.34
C LEU A 144 -16.24 -14.14 -7.72
N ASP A 145 -15.72 -13.39 -8.68
CA ASP A 145 -15.50 -13.93 -10.03
C ASP A 145 -14.47 -15.08 -9.98
N PRO A 146 -14.88 -16.31 -10.34
CA PRO A 146 -14.04 -17.50 -10.26
C PRO A 146 -12.85 -17.47 -11.21
N ASN A 147 -12.82 -16.56 -12.19
CA ASN A 147 -11.69 -16.39 -13.10
C ASN A 147 -10.56 -15.56 -12.49
N THR A 148 -10.84 -14.77 -11.44
CA THR A 148 -9.86 -13.85 -10.83
C THR A 148 -8.54 -14.55 -10.47
N PRO A 149 -8.53 -15.70 -9.76
CA PRO A 149 -7.27 -16.37 -9.41
C PRO A 149 -6.44 -16.76 -10.64
N ASN A 150 -7.11 -17.34 -11.65
CA ASN A 150 -6.46 -17.76 -12.90
C ASN A 150 -5.90 -16.56 -13.68
N TYR A 151 -6.61 -15.44 -13.65
CA TYR A 151 -6.16 -14.20 -14.27
C TYR A 151 -4.92 -13.63 -13.57
N LEU A 152 -4.96 -13.49 -12.25
CA LEU A 152 -3.83 -13.00 -11.46
C LEU A 152 -2.60 -13.93 -11.58
N MET A 153 -2.80 -15.25 -11.63
CA MET A 153 -1.73 -16.20 -11.91
C MET A 153 -1.10 -15.98 -13.30
N SER A 154 -1.91 -15.67 -14.30
CA SER A 154 -1.43 -15.35 -15.65
C SER A 154 -0.65 -14.02 -15.68
N LEU A 155 -1.09 -13.03 -14.88
CA LEU A 155 -0.35 -11.77 -14.70
C LEU A 155 0.97 -11.97 -13.94
N LEU A 156 1.06 -12.94 -13.03
CA LEU A 156 2.33 -13.36 -12.44
C LEU A 156 3.23 -14.03 -13.48
N GLY A 157 2.66 -14.90 -14.32
CA GLY A 157 3.38 -15.57 -15.42
C GLY A 157 3.98 -14.59 -16.43
N ASN A 158 3.28 -13.51 -16.77
CA ASN A 158 3.69 -12.53 -17.77
C ASN A 158 4.45 -11.29 -17.23
N ASP A 159 4.76 -11.24 -15.94
CA ASP A 159 5.45 -10.13 -15.25
C ASP A 159 4.69 -8.80 -15.14
N THR A 160 3.37 -8.80 -15.37
CA THR A 160 2.49 -7.69 -14.97
C THR A 160 2.42 -7.61 -13.45
N LEU A 161 2.32 -8.75 -12.76
CA LEU A 161 2.57 -8.87 -11.32
C LEU A 161 3.96 -9.47 -11.10
N ASN A 162 4.73 -8.91 -10.17
CA ASN A 162 6.15 -9.18 -10.06
C ASN A 162 6.50 -10.12 -8.90
N VAL A 163 5.72 -10.09 -7.82
CA VAL A 163 6.02 -10.81 -6.58
C VAL A 163 4.73 -11.44 -6.05
N VAL A 164 4.85 -12.65 -5.50
CA VAL A 164 3.81 -13.26 -4.67
C VAL A 164 4.24 -13.30 -3.21
N SER A 165 3.44 -12.69 -2.35
CA SER A 165 3.59 -12.72 -0.89
C SER A 165 2.48 -13.56 -0.25
N SER A 166 2.53 -13.73 1.08
CA SER A 166 1.46 -14.40 1.83
C SER A 166 0.55 -13.42 2.57
N ASP A 167 0.99 -12.17 2.78
CA ASP A 167 0.39 -11.22 3.71
C ASP A 167 0.00 -11.87 5.06
N HIS A 168 0.93 -12.65 5.62
CA HIS A 168 0.64 -13.57 6.71
C HIS A 168 0.31 -12.80 8.00
N ARG A 169 -0.96 -12.87 8.41
CA ARG A 169 -1.47 -12.28 9.64
C ARG A 169 -2.59 -13.17 10.19
N PRO A 170 -2.26 -14.33 10.77
CA PRO A 170 -3.27 -15.28 11.21
C PRO A 170 -3.98 -14.78 12.46
N PHE A 171 -5.29 -15.02 12.49
CA PHE A 171 -6.12 -14.88 13.69
C PHE A 171 -6.83 -16.20 13.93
N THR A 172 -6.97 -16.56 15.20
CA THR A 172 -7.83 -17.69 15.60
C THR A 172 -9.30 -17.37 15.31
N THR A 173 -10.13 -18.39 15.21
CA THR A 173 -11.58 -18.24 15.06
C THR A 173 -12.17 -17.45 16.24
N LYS A 174 -11.64 -17.63 17.45
CA LYS A 174 -12.02 -16.85 18.63
C LYS A 174 -11.74 -15.35 18.47
N GLN A 175 -10.60 -14.99 17.88
CA GLN A 175 -10.29 -13.58 17.57
C GLN A 175 -11.15 -13.06 16.42
N LYS A 176 -11.39 -13.88 15.39
CA LYS A 176 -12.30 -13.52 14.29
C LYS A 176 -13.70 -13.21 14.82
N ALA A 177 -14.18 -13.96 15.82
CA ALA A 177 -15.50 -13.81 16.44
C ALA A 177 -15.75 -12.45 17.12
N MET A 178 -14.75 -11.56 17.25
CA MET A 178 -14.96 -10.16 17.62
C MET A 178 -15.95 -9.45 16.68
N GLY A 179 -16.05 -9.87 15.42
CA GLY A 179 -17.00 -9.35 14.44
C GLY A 179 -18.13 -10.30 14.09
N LYS A 180 -18.54 -11.19 15.01
CA LYS A 180 -19.64 -12.15 14.76
C LYS A 180 -20.95 -11.47 14.34
N GLU A 181 -21.24 -10.31 14.91
CA GLU A 181 -22.46 -9.53 14.66
C GLU A 181 -22.19 -8.28 13.81
N ASP A 182 -20.95 -8.08 13.36
CA ASP A 182 -20.50 -6.89 12.64
C ASP A 182 -19.19 -7.21 11.91
N PHE A 183 -19.28 -7.45 10.61
CA PHE A 183 -18.13 -7.83 9.80
C PHE A 183 -16.98 -6.81 9.82
N THR A 184 -17.27 -5.53 10.08
CA THR A 184 -16.26 -4.46 10.15
C THR A 184 -15.30 -4.63 11.34
N LYS A 185 -15.71 -5.42 12.34
CA LYS A 185 -14.91 -5.74 13.52
C LYS A 185 -14.15 -7.06 13.39
N ILE A 186 -14.33 -7.81 12.29
CA ILE A 186 -13.55 -9.01 12.03
C ILE A 186 -12.10 -8.56 11.70
N PRO A 187 -11.08 -8.99 12.46
CA PRO A 187 -9.72 -8.61 12.18
C PRO A 187 -9.28 -9.14 10.81
N HIS A 188 -8.86 -8.24 9.92
CA HIS A 188 -8.42 -8.60 8.56
C HIS A 188 -7.10 -9.37 8.62
N GLY A 189 -7.00 -10.52 7.96
CA GLY A 189 -5.73 -11.24 7.88
C GLY A 189 -5.92 -12.74 7.78
N VAL A 190 -4.96 -13.38 7.11
CA VAL A 190 -5.02 -14.79 6.74
C VAL A 190 -3.66 -15.49 6.95
N PRO A 191 -3.65 -16.81 7.23
CA PRO A 191 -2.43 -17.61 7.22
C PRO A 191 -1.95 -17.88 5.78
N GLY A 192 -0.70 -18.31 5.61
CA GLY A 192 -0.16 -18.59 4.28
C GLY A 192 1.36 -18.54 4.14
N ILE A 193 2.12 -18.19 5.19
CA ILE A 193 3.59 -18.13 5.10
C ILE A 193 4.21 -19.49 4.79
N GLN A 194 3.65 -20.56 5.36
CA GLN A 194 4.11 -21.93 5.16
C GLN A 194 3.71 -22.46 3.78
N ASP A 195 2.50 -22.13 3.33
CA ASP A 195 1.89 -22.77 2.16
C ASP A 195 2.23 -22.09 0.83
N ARG A 196 2.65 -20.81 0.87
CA ARG A 196 2.94 -20.00 -0.33
C ARG A 196 3.72 -20.74 -1.41
N MET A 197 4.82 -21.40 -1.05
CA MET A 197 5.68 -22.04 -2.05
C MET A 197 4.98 -23.21 -2.77
N SER A 198 4.41 -24.17 -2.02
CA SER A 198 3.76 -25.34 -2.63
C SER A 198 2.46 -24.98 -3.35
N VAL A 199 1.67 -24.05 -2.79
CA VAL A 199 0.41 -23.60 -3.42
C VAL A 199 0.70 -22.91 -4.76
N MET A 200 1.72 -22.05 -4.80
CA MET A 200 2.11 -21.39 -6.05
C MET A 200 2.79 -22.34 -7.04
N TRP A 201 3.50 -23.36 -6.57
CA TRP A 201 4.01 -24.43 -7.43
C TRP A 201 2.88 -25.22 -8.08
N GLU A 202 1.92 -25.69 -7.29
CA GLU A 202 0.77 -26.47 -7.77
C GLU A 202 -0.07 -25.68 -8.76
N ARG A 203 -0.43 -24.43 -8.44
CA ARG A 203 -1.32 -23.64 -9.31
C ARG A 203 -0.61 -22.93 -10.44
N GLY A 204 0.65 -22.57 -10.25
CA GLY A 204 1.45 -21.84 -11.23
C GLY A 204 2.22 -22.77 -12.17
N VAL A 205 3.08 -23.64 -11.62
CA VAL A 205 4.00 -24.48 -12.38
C VAL A 205 3.30 -25.72 -12.91
N VAL A 206 2.71 -26.53 -12.02
CA VAL A 206 1.97 -27.74 -12.43
C VAL A 206 0.73 -27.35 -13.25
N GLY A 207 0.07 -26.25 -12.90
CA GLY A 207 -1.03 -25.67 -13.68
C GLY A 207 -0.64 -25.09 -15.05
N GLY A 208 0.65 -25.09 -15.42
CA GLY A 208 1.14 -24.65 -16.73
C GLY A 208 1.02 -23.15 -17.00
N LYS A 209 0.88 -22.32 -15.96
CA LYS A 209 0.79 -20.86 -16.07
C LYS A 209 2.16 -20.18 -16.10
N MET A 210 3.18 -20.84 -15.55
CA MET A 210 4.56 -20.39 -15.56
C MET A 210 5.52 -21.57 -15.46
N ASP A 211 6.78 -21.40 -15.87
CA ASP A 211 7.83 -22.39 -15.64
C ASP A 211 8.47 -22.25 -14.25
N GLU A 212 9.35 -23.19 -13.90
CA GLU A 212 10.09 -23.20 -12.65
C GLU A 212 11.02 -21.97 -12.47
N ASN A 213 11.54 -21.40 -13.57
CA ASN A 213 12.40 -20.23 -13.51
C ASN A 213 11.60 -18.97 -13.15
N ARG A 214 10.40 -18.84 -13.71
CA ARG A 214 9.45 -17.78 -13.37
C ARG A 214 8.92 -17.94 -11.95
N PHE A 215 8.69 -19.17 -11.50
CA PHE A 215 8.38 -19.46 -10.10
C PHE A 215 9.47 -18.93 -9.16
N VAL A 216 10.75 -19.19 -9.45
CA VAL A 216 11.88 -18.61 -8.68
C VAL A 216 11.85 -17.08 -8.70
N ALA A 217 11.55 -16.48 -9.86
CA ALA A 217 11.50 -15.03 -9.99
C ALA A 217 10.44 -14.39 -9.09
N VAL A 218 9.19 -14.88 -9.13
CA VAL A 218 8.07 -14.29 -8.37
C VAL A 218 8.13 -14.61 -6.87
N THR A 219 8.80 -15.68 -6.47
CA THR A 219 8.91 -16.09 -5.06
C THR A 219 10.16 -15.57 -4.35
N SER A 220 11.22 -15.20 -5.08
CA SER A 220 12.49 -14.75 -4.48
C SER A 220 13.23 -13.66 -5.28
N SER A 221 13.63 -13.90 -6.53
CA SER A 221 14.59 -13.04 -7.23
C SER A 221 14.07 -11.62 -7.45
N ASN A 222 12.78 -11.45 -7.79
CA ASN A 222 12.19 -10.14 -8.01
C ASN A 222 12.10 -9.35 -6.70
N ALA A 223 11.70 -9.98 -5.61
CA ALA A 223 11.72 -9.35 -4.29
C ALA A 223 13.14 -8.90 -3.90
N ALA A 224 14.15 -9.75 -4.11
CA ALA A 224 15.55 -9.40 -3.85
C ALA A 224 16.03 -8.21 -4.71
N LYS A 225 15.61 -8.11 -5.97
CA LYS A 225 15.94 -6.96 -6.84
C LYS A 225 15.26 -5.67 -6.38
N ILE A 226 13.97 -5.74 -6.03
CA ILE A 226 13.16 -4.61 -5.60
C ILE A 226 13.67 -4.04 -4.26
N TYR A 227 14.06 -4.91 -3.34
CA TYR A 227 14.57 -4.54 -2.01
C TYR A 227 16.11 -4.46 -1.93
N ASN A 228 16.80 -4.40 -3.07
CA ASN A 228 18.25 -4.18 -3.16
C ASN A 228 19.15 -5.23 -2.47
N LEU A 229 18.74 -6.49 -2.49
CA LEU A 229 19.50 -7.64 -1.96
C LEU A 229 19.97 -8.62 -3.04
N TYR A 230 19.68 -8.38 -4.32
CA TYR A 230 20.14 -9.24 -5.40
C TYR A 230 21.59 -8.88 -5.82
N PRO A 231 22.48 -9.86 -6.08
CA PRO A 231 22.28 -11.30 -6.08
C PRO A 231 22.61 -12.00 -4.75
N ARG A 232 22.85 -11.26 -3.67
CA ARG A 232 23.13 -11.84 -2.34
C ARG A 232 22.00 -12.77 -1.88
N LYS A 233 20.74 -12.44 -2.20
CA LYS A 233 19.57 -13.31 -2.05
C LYS A 233 18.87 -13.54 -3.39
N GLY A 234 18.13 -14.63 -3.47
CA GLY A 234 17.27 -14.95 -4.62
C GLY A 234 18.02 -15.41 -5.87
N ARG A 235 19.26 -15.92 -5.71
CA ARG A 235 20.04 -16.56 -6.80
C ARG A 235 21.06 -17.54 -6.24
N ILE A 236 21.23 -18.69 -6.91
CA ILE A 236 22.27 -19.68 -6.61
C ILE A 236 23.50 -19.38 -7.47
N ILE A 237 24.50 -18.71 -6.89
CA ILE A 237 25.81 -18.45 -7.50
C ILE A 237 26.88 -18.34 -6.39
N PRO A 238 28.18 -18.55 -6.70
CA PRO A 238 29.26 -18.24 -5.77
C PRO A 238 29.16 -16.80 -5.23
N GLY A 239 29.30 -16.65 -3.90
CA GLY A 239 29.23 -15.36 -3.21
C GLY A 239 27.83 -14.94 -2.73
N ALA A 240 26.76 -15.63 -3.12
CA ALA A 240 25.43 -15.41 -2.55
C ALA A 240 25.32 -16.03 -1.14
N ASP A 241 24.35 -15.55 -0.34
CA ASP A 241 24.05 -16.18 0.95
C ASP A 241 23.49 -17.59 0.68
N ALA A 242 23.92 -18.58 1.47
CA ALA A 242 23.44 -19.96 1.40
C ALA A 242 22.04 -20.11 2.05
N ASP A 243 21.05 -19.40 1.50
CA ASP A 243 19.63 -19.59 1.74
C ASP A 243 19.04 -20.38 0.56
N VAL A 244 18.94 -21.70 0.72
CA VAL A 244 18.69 -22.66 -0.36
C VAL A 244 17.58 -23.62 0.05
N VAL A 245 16.71 -23.97 -0.89
CA VAL A 245 15.70 -25.01 -0.71
C VAL A 245 16.00 -26.14 -1.68
N VAL A 246 16.14 -27.36 -1.17
CA VAL A 246 16.08 -28.57 -1.98
C VAL A 246 14.60 -28.90 -2.17
N TRP A 247 14.13 -28.72 -3.39
CA TRP A 247 12.73 -28.82 -3.76
C TRP A 247 12.49 -30.11 -4.53
N ASP A 248 11.54 -30.93 -4.08
CA ASP A 248 11.11 -32.12 -4.80
C ASP A 248 9.82 -31.81 -5.57
N PRO A 249 9.87 -31.73 -6.91
CA PRO A 249 8.72 -31.41 -7.73
C PRO A 249 7.70 -32.55 -7.82
N ASP A 250 8.10 -33.80 -7.56
CA ASP A 250 7.29 -35.01 -7.71
C ASP A 250 6.67 -35.46 -6.39
N ALA A 251 7.27 -35.08 -5.26
CA ALA A 251 6.68 -35.26 -3.93
C ALA A 251 5.34 -34.52 -3.82
N THR A 252 4.42 -35.13 -3.06
CA THR A 252 3.11 -34.54 -2.81
C THR A 252 2.82 -34.40 -1.33
N ARG A 253 2.12 -33.33 -0.96
CA ARG A 253 1.54 -33.15 0.38
C ARG A 253 0.09 -32.67 0.25
N THR A 254 -0.76 -33.11 1.17
CA THR A 254 -2.10 -32.52 1.34
C THR A 254 -2.04 -31.51 2.47
N ILE A 255 -2.42 -30.27 2.18
CA ILE A 255 -2.43 -29.19 3.17
C ILE A 255 -3.55 -29.43 4.18
N SER A 256 -3.23 -29.31 5.46
CA SER A 256 -4.20 -29.38 6.54
C SER A 256 -3.78 -28.53 7.75
N ALA A 257 -4.76 -27.90 8.41
CA ALA A 257 -4.57 -27.22 9.68
C ALA A 257 -4.01 -28.16 10.77
N ALA A 258 -4.28 -29.47 10.69
CA ALA A 258 -3.78 -30.44 11.66
C ALA A 258 -2.26 -30.68 11.57
N THR A 259 -1.64 -30.41 10.42
CA THR A 259 -0.21 -30.66 10.16
C THR A 259 0.61 -29.38 9.97
N GLN A 260 -0.03 -28.22 10.01
CA GLN A 260 0.65 -26.94 9.84
C GLN A 260 1.44 -26.54 11.10
N VAL A 261 2.49 -25.76 10.89
CA VAL A 261 3.27 -25.12 11.97
C VAL A 261 3.02 -23.62 12.06
N GLN A 262 2.43 -23.01 11.01
CA GLN A 262 2.01 -21.61 11.05
C GLN A 262 0.86 -21.40 12.05
N GLY A 263 0.71 -20.15 12.54
CA GLY A 263 -0.40 -19.81 13.43
C GLY A 263 -1.77 -19.83 12.73
N GLY A 264 -2.83 -19.90 13.54
CA GLY A 264 -4.22 -20.03 13.08
C GLY A 264 -4.78 -21.44 13.30
N ASP A 265 -6.08 -21.53 13.55
CA ASP A 265 -6.82 -22.79 13.76
C ASP A 265 -7.52 -23.29 12.48
N ILE A 266 -7.54 -22.48 11.42
CA ILE A 266 -8.06 -22.82 10.10
C ILE A 266 -6.97 -22.57 9.05
N ASN A 267 -6.80 -23.49 8.09
CA ASN A 267 -5.98 -23.30 6.91
C ASN A 267 -6.88 -22.98 5.69
N LEU A 268 -6.51 -21.96 4.91
CA LEU A 268 -7.31 -21.54 3.74
C LEU A 268 -7.24 -22.54 2.57
N TYR A 269 -6.24 -23.40 2.56
CA TYR A 269 -6.00 -24.38 1.51
C TYR A 269 -6.25 -25.80 2.03
N GLU A 270 -7.12 -25.96 3.02
CA GLU A 270 -7.48 -27.25 3.62
C GLU A 270 -7.83 -28.26 2.52
N THR A 271 -7.29 -29.48 2.62
CA THR A 271 -7.44 -30.58 1.65
C THR A 271 -6.79 -30.39 0.28
N LEU A 272 -6.15 -29.24 0.02
CA LEU A 272 -5.44 -29.02 -1.25
C LEU A 272 -4.22 -29.95 -1.33
N ARG A 273 -4.24 -30.84 -2.32
CA ARG A 273 -3.06 -31.63 -2.69
C ARG A 273 -2.14 -30.75 -3.53
N CYS A 274 -0.88 -30.64 -3.12
CA CYS A 274 0.17 -29.94 -3.85
C CYS A 274 1.31 -30.89 -4.18
N HIS A 275 1.75 -30.85 -5.44
CA HIS A 275 3.09 -31.26 -5.82
C HIS A 275 4.09 -30.15 -5.45
N GLY A 276 5.38 -30.48 -5.39
CA GLY A 276 6.38 -29.50 -4.98
C GLY A 276 6.42 -29.33 -3.46
N VAL A 277 7.35 -30.04 -2.83
CA VAL A 277 7.55 -30.01 -1.38
C VAL A 277 9.00 -29.65 -1.06
N PRO A 278 9.26 -28.77 -0.08
CA PRO A 278 10.62 -28.52 0.39
C PRO A 278 11.11 -29.74 1.18
N LEU A 279 12.07 -30.50 0.65
CA LEU A 279 12.71 -31.61 1.36
C LEU A 279 13.69 -31.11 2.41
N VAL A 280 14.51 -30.14 2.02
CA VAL A 280 15.54 -29.53 2.87
C VAL A 280 15.47 -28.02 2.72
N THR A 281 15.45 -27.31 3.84
CA THR A 281 15.63 -25.86 3.87
C THR A 281 16.95 -25.55 4.56
N VAL A 282 17.82 -24.84 3.85
CA VAL A 282 19.09 -24.31 4.35
C VAL A 282 18.94 -22.82 4.52
N SER A 283 19.29 -22.29 5.70
CA SER A 283 19.39 -20.86 5.93
C SER A 283 20.77 -20.51 6.46
N ARG A 284 21.42 -19.52 5.84
CA ARG A 284 22.78 -19.06 6.17
C ARG A 284 23.79 -20.20 6.24
N GLY A 285 23.66 -21.18 5.34
CA GLY A 285 24.55 -22.35 5.24
C GLY A 285 24.31 -23.44 6.28
N ARG A 286 23.18 -23.41 7.01
CA ARG A 286 22.80 -24.44 7.99
C ARG A 286 21.48 -25.07 7.59
N VAL A 287 21.40 -26.40 7.65
CA VAL A 287 20.13 -27.11 7.52
C VAL A 287 19.25 -26.73 8.71
N VAL A 288 18.07 -26.17 8.43
CA VAL A 288 17.10 -25.72 9.44
C VAL A 288 15.80 -26.52 9.41
N CYS A 289 15.53 -27.20 8.31
CA CYS A 289 14.42 -28.14 8.18
C CYS A 289 14.85 -29.26 7.24
N GLU A 290 14.65 -30.51 7.63
CA GLU A 290 14.91 -31.69 6.83
C GLU A 290 13.93 -32.80 7.23
N ASN A 291 13.35 -33.50 6.26
CA ASN A 291 12.40 -34.60 6.50
C ASN A 291 11.24 -34.22 7.44
N GLY A 292 10.76 -32.97 7.37
CA GLY A 292 9.69 -32.44 8.22
C GLY A 292 10.10 -32.07 9.65
N VAL A 293 11.38 -32.23 10.02
CA VAL A 293 11.90 -31.87 11.34
C VAL A 293 12.55 -30.50 11.29
N PHE A 294 12.03 -29.56 12.10
CA PHE A 294 12.61 -28.22 12.25
C PHE A 294 13.71 -28.21 13.31
N MET A 295 14.88 -27.66 12.97
CA MET A 295 16.09 -27.69 13.79
C MET A 295 16.82 -26.34 13.72
N CYS A 296 16.26 -25.30 14.32
CA CYS A 296 16.88 -23.97 14.34
C CYS A 296 16.63 -23.26 15.67
N ALA A 297 17.68 -22.65 16.23
CA ALA A 297 17.57 -21.87 17.45
C ALA A 297 16.96 -20.49 17.17
N GLU A 298 16.13 -20.00 18.10
CA GLU A 298 15.62 -18.62 18.07
C GLU A 298 16.77 -17.61 18.01
N GLY A 299 16.60 -16.51 17.25
CA GLY A 299 17.64 -15.48 17.08
C GLY A 299 18.75 -15.82 16.07
N SER A 300 18.68 -16.99 15.42
CA SER A 300 19.61 -17.35 14.33
C SER A 300 19.47 -16.45 13.09
N GLY A 301 18.25 -15.98 12.82
CA GLY A 301 17.97 -14.97 11.79
C GLY A 301 18.69 -13.66 12.08
N LYS A 302 18.98 -12.89 11.03
CA LYS A 302 19.64 -11.58 11.14
C LYS A 302 18.88 -10.54 10.33
N PHE A 303 18.84 -9.32 10.86
CA PHE A 303 18.39 -8.16 10.11
C PHE A 303 19.33 -7.90 8.92
N TYR A 304 18.77 -7.57 7.76
CA TYR A 304 19.52 -7.14 6.58
C TYR A 304 19.23 -5.66 6.35
N PRO A 305 20.23 -4.77 6.53
CA PRO A 305 20.10 -3.39 6.09
C PRO A 305 19.83 -3.33 4.59
N LEU A 306 18.77 -2.65 4.20
CA LEU A 306 18.40 -2.46 2.80
C LEU A 306 18.92 -1.11 2.33
N ARG A 307 19.89 -1.12 1.42
CA ARG A 307 20.45 0.12 0.85
C ARG A 307 19.38 0.81 -0.02
N THR A 308 19.30 2.13 0.09
CA THR A 308 18.45 2.96 -0.77
C THR A 308 18.91 2.92 -2.24
N PHE A 309 18.08 3.47 -3.13
CA PHE A 309 18.29 3.50 -4.58
C PHE A 309 18.54 2.11 -5.19
N PRO A 310 17.57 1.16 -5.08
CA PRO A 310 17.68 -0.10 -5.81
C PRO A 310 17.78 0.15 -7.32
N ASP A 311 18.87 -0.31 -7.93
CA ASP A 311 19.14 -0.13 -9.37
C ASP A 311 17.98 -0.62 -10.24
N PHE A 312 17.35 -1.73 -9.84
CA PHE A 312 16.21 -2.31 -10.56
C PHE A 312 15.04 -1.32 -10.72
N LEU A 313 14.84 -0.42 -9.75
CA LEU A 313 13.78 0.59 -9.79
C LEU A 313 14.29 1.94 -10.31
N TYR A 314 15.44 2.39 -9.80
CA TYR A 314 15.90 3.78 -9.96
C TYR A 314 16.77 4.02 -11.19
N LYS A 315 17.44 2.99 -11.76
CA LYS A 315 18.36 3.19 -12.89
C LYS A 315 17.67 3.82 -14.11
N LYS A 316 16.43 3.41 -14.41
CA LYS A 316 15.60 4.01 -15.47
C LYS A 316 15.04 5.39 -15.10
N MET A 317 14.81 5.64 -13.82
CA MET A 317 14.29 6.92 -13.33
C MET A 317 15.27 8.07 -13.58
N VAL A 318 16.56 7.82 -13.36
CA VAL A 318 17.64 8.79 -13.63
C VAL A 318 17.60 9.28 -15.08
N GLN A 319 17.42 8.37 -16.04
CA GLN A 319 17.35 8.77 -17.45
C GLN A 319 16.02 9.44 -17.80
N ARG A 320 14.91 8.95 -17.22
CA ARG A 320 13.59 9.55 -17.41
C ARG A 320 13.55 11.01 -16.97
N GLU A 321 14.14 11.32 -15.83
CA GLU A 321 14.20 12.69 -15.30
C GLU A 321 14.97 13.64 -16.22
N LYS A 322 16.09 13.19 -16.80
CA LYS A 322 16.84 13.96 -17.79
C LYS A 322 16.04 14.24 -19.06
N CYS A 323 15.29 13.25 -19.56
CA CYS A 323 14.53 13.38 -20.81
C CYS A 323 13.22 14.18 -20.65
N GLN A 324 12.68 14.29 -19.44
CA GLN A 324 11.39 14.93 -19.17
C GLN A 324 11.51 16.35 -18.57
N ALA A 325 12.69 16.97 -18.68
CA ALA A 325 12.90 18.33 -18.22
C ALA A 325 11.97 19.31 -18.97
N LEU A 326 11.01 19.89 -18.25
CA LEU A 326 10.08 20.88 -18.80
C LEU A 326 10.81 22.21 -19.05
N LYS A 327 10.57 22.82 -20.21
CA LYS A 327 11.11 24.13 -20.57
C LYS A 327 9.97 25.12 -20.77
N GLY A 328 10.10 26.30 -20.18
CA GLY A 328 9.23 27.42 -20.50
C GLY A 328 9.42 27.84 -21.97
N VAL A 329 8.34 28.33 -22.58
CA VAL A 329 8.45 28.99 -23.88
C VAL A 329 8.95 30.41 -23.62
N GLU A 330 10.07 30.77 -24.23
CA GLU A 330 10.59 32.13 -24.20
C GLU A 330 9.64 33.05 -24.96
N ARG A 331 9.12 34.08 -24.28
CA ARG A 331 8.22 35.08 -24.83
C ARG A 331 8.71 36.46 -24.45
N ALA A 332 8.52 37.43 -25.33
CA ALA A 332 8.63 38.83 -24.93
C ALA A 332 7.61 39.12 -23.80
N PRO A 333 7.95 39.98 -22.82
CA PRO A 333 6.98 40.43 -21.83
C PRO A 333 5.74 41.03 -22.50
N TYR A 334 4.56 40.73 -21.96
CA TYR A 334 3.31 41.30 -22.45
C TYR A 334 3.29 42.81 -22.17
N VAL A 335 3.15 43.62 -23.23
CA VAL A 335 3.12 45.09 -23.18
C VAL A 335 1.73 45.68 -23.44
N GLY A 336 0.72 44.85 -23.64
CA GLY A 336 -0.66 45.32 -23.87
C GLY A 336 -1.36 45.72 -22.58
N ASP A 337 -2.53 46.32 -22.71
CA ASP A 337 -3.37 46.69 -21.57
C ASP A 337 -3.90 45.44 -20.85
N VAL A 338 -4.10 45.55 -19.53
CA VAL A 338 -4.70 44.49 -18.69
C VAL A 338 -6.01 45.01 -18.13
N ALA A 339 -7.12 44.34 -18.46
CA ALA A 339 -8.42 44.68 -17.90
C ALA A 339 -8.49 44.36 -16.41
N ILE A 340 -9.06 45.26 -15.61
CA ILE A 340 -9.38 45.01 -14.21
C ILE A 340 -10.67 44.18 -14.18
N VAL A 341 -10.56 42.91 -13.78
CA VAL A 341 -11.71 42.02 -13.56
C VAL A 341 -11.95 41.90 -12.06
N HIS A 342 -13.08 42.41 -11.57
CA HIS A 342 -13.48 42.22 -10.18
C HIS A 342 -14.04 40.80 -9.99
N ASN A 343 -13.24 39.93 -9.37
CA ASN A 343 -13.70 38.61 -8.94
C ASN A 343 -14.50 38.74 -7.64
N SER A 344 -15.82 38.56 -7.71
CA SER A 344 -16.74 38.59 -6.56
C SER A 344 -16.44 37.55 -5.45
N GLY A 345 -15.49 36.63 -5.68
CA GLY A 345 -15.06 35.60 -4.72
C GLY A 345 -13.75 35.91 -3.96
N LYS A 346 -13.05 37.01 -4.24
CA LYS A 346 -11.90 37.45 -3.44
C LYS A 346 -12.32 38.68 -2.64
N LYS A 347 -12.52 38.53 -1.33
CA LYS A 347 -12.45 39.68 -0.41
C LYS A 347 -11.04 40.24 -0.49
N GLU A 348 -10.86 41.27 -1.31
CA GLU A 348 -9.73 42.19 -1.15
C GLU A 348 -9.82 42.77 0.27
N ALA A 349 -8.73 42.69 1.03
CA ALA A 349 -8.62 43.45 2.26
C ALA A 349 -8.64 44.93 1.86
N GLY A 350 -9.78 45.58 2.10
CA GLY A 350 -10.00 46.98 1.78
C GLY A 350 -9.01 47.90 2.53
N PRO A 351 -8.86 49.14 2.04
CA PRO A 351 -8.02 50.13 2.70
C PRO A 351 -8.57 50.42 4.10
N PRO A 352 -7.72 50.69 5.10
CA PRO A 352 -8.19 51.10 6.40
C PRO A 352 -8.70 52.55 6.31
N ASP A 353 -10.02 52.72 6.26
CA ASP A 353 -10.66 53.99 6.59
C ASP A 353 -10.63 54.19 8.11
N GLY A 354 -10.13 55.34 8.55
CA GLY A 354 -10.53 56.02 9.78
C GLY A 354 -9.91 55.59 11.11
N ASP A 355 -9.18 56.54 11.71
CA ASP A 355 -8.83 56.65 13.14
C ASP A 355 -7.93 55.59 13.79
N THR A 356 -6.62 55.80 13.68
CA THR A 356 -5.68 55.39 14.73
C THR A 356 -4.49 56.37 14.80
N PRO A 357 -4.03 56.77 16.00
CA PRO A 357 -3.16 57.93 16.18
C PRO A 357 -1.76 57.74 15.59
N THR A 358 -1.24 58.83 15.03
CA THR A 358 0.04 58.97 14.34
C THR A 358 1.23 58.58 15.25
N ARG A 359 2.00 57.57 14.82
CA ARG A 359 3.36 57.32 15.32
C ARG A 359 4.38 57.81 14.27
N PRO A 360 5.49 58.47 14.65
CA PRO A 360 6.38 59.10 13.68
C PRO A 360 7.05 58.10 12.74
N CYS A 361 7.18 58.51 11.49
CA CYS A 361 7.75 57.75 10.38
C CYS A 361 9.24 57.43 10.61
N THR A 362 9.59 56.16 10.76
CA THR A 362 10.96 55.69 10.49
C THR A 362 11.09 55.49 8.98
N ARG A 363 11.84 56.40 8.35
CA ARG A 363 12.28 56.32 6.96
C ARG A 363 12.87 54.94 6.68
N HIS A 364 12.23 54.18 5.79
CA HIS A 364 12.86 53.47 4.69
C HIS A 364 11.76 53.10 3.69
N GLY A 365 11.53 54.00 2.73
CA GLY A 365 10.82 53.68 1.50
C GLY A 365 11.74 52.80 0.67
N GLY A 366 11.33 51.55 0.47
CA GLY A 366 12.05 50.56 -0.32
C GLY A 366 11.10 49.42 -0.68
N MET A 367 10.98 49.16 -1.97
CA MET A 367 10.27 48.03 -2.56
C MET A 367 10.71 46.74 -1.88
N ARG A 368 9.79 45.96 -1.31
CA ARG A 368 10.11 44.65 -0.72
C ARG A 368 10.37 43.66 -1.84
N ASP A 369 11.65 43.30 -2.02
CA ASP A 369 12.06 42.11 -2.74
C ASP A 369 11.90 40.89 -1.81
N LEU A 370 11.21 39.86 -2.29
CA LEU A 370 10.85 38.65 -1.53
C LEU A 370 11.95 37.57 -1.57
N HIS A 371 13.11 37.85 -2.17
CA HIS A 371 14.17 36.85 -2.37
C HIS A 371 15.40 36.98 -1.46
N GLU A 372 15.49 37.95 -0.56
CA GLU A 372 16.54 37.99 0.47
C GLU A 372 15.98 37.66 1.86
N SER A 373 16.04 36.36 2.21
CA SER A 373 15.85 35.87 3.57
C SER A 373 17.17 36.00 4.35
N SER A 374 17.28 36.98 5.24
CA SER A 374 18.34 37.05 6.27
C SER A 374 17.88 36.45 7.61
N PHE A 375 17.20 35.30 7.56
CA PHE A 375 16.78 34.60 8.77
C PHE A 375 17.99 33.94 9.46
N SER A 376 18.42 34.52 10.59
CA SER A 376 19.36 33.91 11.54
C SER A 376 18.61 33.65 12.85
N LEU A 377 18.59 32.38 13.30
CA LEU A 377 18.00 31.95 14.58
C LEU A 377 19.00 32.09 15.74
N SER A 378 19.58 33.28 15.91
CA SER A 378 20.39 33.57 17.10
C SER A 378 20.23 35.02 17.54
N GLY A 379 19.39 35.21 18.57
CA GLY A 379 19.16 36.49 19.24
C GLY A 379 17.96 36.37 20.20
N ASN A 380 18.11 36.93 21.41
CA ASN A 380 17.06 36.93 22.43
C ASN A 380 15.77 37.57 21.87
N GLN A 381 14.64 36.93 22.11
CA GLN A 381 13.34 37.42 21.68
C GLN A 381 12.73 38.32 22.76
N VAL A 382 11.96 39.31 22.32
CA VAL A 382 11.47 40.43 23.16
C VAL A 382 10.55 39.95 24.30
N ASP A 383 10.00 38.75 24.22
CA ASP A 383 9.10 38.14 25.20
C ASP A 383 9.72 37.03 26.05
N ASP A 384 11.02 36.74 25.91
CA ASP A 384 11.75 35.72 26.68
C ASP A 384 11.77 35.99 28.20
N HIS A 385 11.41 37.21 28.62
CA HIS A 385 11.32 37.60 30.03
C HIS A 385 9.89 37.71 30.58
N ILE A 386 8.88 37.30 29.81
CA ILE A 386 7.48 37.36 30.25
C ILE A 386 6.99 35.98 30.73
N PRO A 387 6.70 35.79 32.04
CA PRO A 387 6.23 34.51 32.54
C PRO A 387 4.83 34.18 31.99
N LYS A 388 4.69 33.01 31.36
CA LYS A 388 3.42 32.53 30.76
C LYS A 388 2.34 32.34 31.84
N ARG A 389 1.22 33.06 31.73
CA ARG A 389 0.01 32.80 32.53
C ARG A 389 -0.80 31.67 31.92
N SER A 390 -1.26 30.75 32.76
CA SER A 390 -2.22 29.69 32.46
C SER A 390 -3.61 30.28 32.17
N SER A 391 -4.17 30.03 30.99
CA SER A 391 -5.56 30.41 30.68
C SER A 391 -6.42 29.18 30.38
N ALA A 392 -7.56 29.13 31.08
CA ALA A 392 -8.55 28.07 31.09
C ALA A 392 -9.41 28.02 29.80
N ARG A 393 -9.91 26.83 29.45
CA ARG A 393 -10.94 26.60 28.44
C ARG A 393 -12.31 27.06 28.97
N ILE A 394 -13.07 27.79 28.17
CA ILE A 394 -14.51 28.02 28.38
C ILE A 394 -15.27 27.48 27.16
N LEU A 395 -16.19 26.56 27.46
CA LEU A 395 -17.16 25.93 26.57
C LEU A 395 -18.49 26.73 26.60
N ALA A 396 -19.06 26.92 25.40
CA ALA A 396 -20.45 27.28 25.06
C ALA A 396 -20.97 28.70 25.42
N PRO A 397 -21.55 29.43 24.44
CA PRO A 397 -22.56 30.44 24.70
C PRO A 397 -24.00 29.89 24.55
N PRO A 398 -24.98 30.41 25.32
CA PRO A 398 -26.34 29.90 25.42
C PRO A 398 -27.29 30.51 24.38
N GLY A 399 -28.33 29.75 24.03
CA GLY A 399 -29.31 30.07 23.00
C GLY A 399 -30.29 31.22 23.31
N GLY A 400 -30.96 31.67 22.25
CA GLY A 400 -32.15 32.53 22.29
C GLY A 400 -32.76 32.71 20.90
N ARG A 401 -34.03 32.33 20.74
CA ARG A 401 -34.87 32.38 19.53
C ARG A 401 -35.50 33.76 19.27
N SER A 402 -35.87 34.03 18.01
CA SER A 402 -37.08 34.77 17.58
C SER A 402 -37.27 34.60 16.05
N SER A 403 -38.21 33.80 15.53
CA SER A 403 -39.62 34.09 15.19
C SER A 403 -39.86 35.19 14.13
N GLY A 404 -40.25 34.76 12.92
CA GLY A 404 -41.46 35.25 12.24
C GLY A 404 -41.40 36.37 11.18
N ILE A 405 -41.77 35.99 9.96
CA ILE A 405 -42.54 36.72 8.92
C ILE A 405 -41.82 37.88 8.20
N TRP A 406 -41.39 37.64 6.95
CA TRP A 406 -42.09 38.01 5.70
C TRP A 406 -41.66 37.05 4.58
#